data_AF-A0A6V8EUJ2-F1
#
_entry.id   AF-A0A6V8EUJ2-F1
#
_cell.length_a   1.000
_cell.length_b   1.000
_cell.length_c   1.000
_cell.angle_alpha   90.00
_cell.angle_beta   90.00
_cell.angle_gamma   90.00
#
_symmetry.space_group_name_H-M   'P 1'
#
loop_
_entity.id
_entity.type
_entity.pdbx_description
1 polymer ?
#
loop_
_entity_poly.entity_id
_entity_poly.type
_entity_poly.pdbx_seq_one_letter_code
_entity_poly.pdbx_strand_id
1 'polypeptide(L)'
;MRDINSNRIDLRSDTVTQPTDAMREAMARAEVGDDVLGDDPTVQQLESMVAELCGKEAGLFVPSGTMSNAVALKTHTVPGDEIVTERYSHIYLYEGGGYAALCGSSIALPLGENGLLTPELVEQSIRKQKGSQSHYPDGNLVCVENTANRGGGTCYEQDVLDAIAEVSKAKNCATHVDGARIFNASVATKTPLHRMTRDYDSVSICLSKGLGAPVGSVLVGSQDFINQAHRWRKMFGGGMRQSGILA
;
A
#
# COMPACT_ATOMS: atom_id res chain seq x y z
N MET A 1 -7.23 -0.67 -21.64
CA MET A 1 -7.23 -1.85 -22.52
C MET A 1 -8.38 -2.76 -22.13
N ARG A 2 -9.23 -3.12 -23.09
CA ARG A 2 -10.28 -4.15 -22.97
C ARG A 2 -10.17 -5.01 -24.22
N ASP A 3 -10.12 -6.33 -24.06
CA ASP A 3 -10.13 -7.27 -25.19
C ASP A 3 -11.54 -7.77 -25.54
N ILE A 4 -12.53 -7.58 -24.65
CA ILE A 4 -13.92 -7.87 -25.01
C ILE A 4 -14.45 -6.77 -25.93
N ASN A 5 -14.84 -7.17 -27.14
CA ASN A 5 -15.54 -6.35 -28.12
C ASN A 5 -16.90 -5.89 -27.57
N SER A 6 -16.90 -4.76 -26.86
CA SER A 6 -18.08 -4.17 -26.24
C SER A 6 -18.16 -2.69 -26.61
N ASN A 7 -19.32 -2.26 -27.10
CA ASN A 7 -19.61 -0.85 -27.36
C ASN A 7 -19.75 0.00 -26.08
N ARG A 8 -19.56 -0.59 -24.90
CA ARG A 8 -19.72 0.08 -23.61
C ARG A 8 -18.45 0.82 -23.22
N ILE A 9 -18.49 2.15 -23.22
CA ILE A 9 -17.51 2.97 -22.50
C ILE A 9 -17.83 2.83 -21.01
N ASP A 10 -16.87 2.37 -20.20
CA ASP A 10 -17.08 2.26 -18.75
C ASP A 10 -15.96 2.95 -17.98
N LEU A 11 -16.35 4.05 -17.32
CA LEU A 11 -15.53 5.01 -16.59
C LEU A 11 -15.77 4.92 -15.09
N ARG A 12 -16.32 3.80 -14.59
CA ARG A 12 -16.62 3.64 -13.16
C ARG A 12 -15.36 3.65 -12.30
N SER A 13 -14.30 3.02 -12.80
CA SER A 13 -13.01 2.83 -12.11
C SER A 13 -11.98 2.27 -13.10
N ASP A 14 -10.70 2.46 -12.82
CA ASP A 14 -9.60 1.77 -13.51
C ASP A 14 -9.45 0.30 -13.10
N THR A 15 -10.19 -0.16 -12.09
CA THR A 15 -10.27 -1.59 -11.71
C THR A 15 -11.02 -2.46 -12.74
N VAL A 16 -11.63 -1.87 -13.77
CA VAL A 16 -12.38 -2.61 -14.81
C VAL A 16 -11.50 -3.02 -16.00
N THR A 17 -10.19 -2.78 -15.91
CA THR A 17 -9.21 -3.24 -16.89
C THR A 17 -9.27 -4.76 -17.05
N GLN A 18 -8.92 -5.24 -18.24
CA GLN A 18 -8.85 -6.66 -18.53
C GLN A 18 -7.45 -7.00 -19.02
N PRO A 19 -6.93 -8.21 -18.71
CA PRO A 19 -5.68 -8.69 -19.26
C PRO A 19 -5.74 -8.66 -20.79
N THR A 20 -4.69 -8.09 -21.38
CA THR A 20 -4.46 -8.14 -22.83
C THR A 20 -4.10 -9.55 -23.26
N ASP A 21 -4.22 -9.86 -24.55
CA ASP A 21 -3.73 -11.12 -25.11
C ASP A 21 -2.27 -11.42 -24.72
N ALA A 22 -1.36 -10.44 -24.84
CA ALA A 22 0.04 -10.61 -24.44
C ALA A 22 0.20 -10.95 -22.94
N MET A 23 -0.60 -10.33 -22.07
CA MET A 23 -0.61 -10.65 -20.63
C MET A 23 -1.16 -12.05 -20.38
N ARG A 24 -2.22 -12.45 -21.07
CA ARG A 24 -2.79 -13.81 -20.97
C ARG A 24 -1.79 -14.87 -21.41
N GLU A 25 -1.03 -14.61 -22.46
CA GLU A 25 0.05 -15.49 -22.91
C GLU A 25 1.17 -15.60 -21.88
N ALA A 26 1.58 -14.47 -21.26
CA ALA A 26 2.57 -14.46 -20.20
C ALA A 26 2.11 -15.30 -18.99
N MET A 27 0.88 -15.07 -18.52
CA MET A 27 0.27 -15.84 -17.43
C MET A 27 0.23 -17.34 -17.75
N ALA A 28 -0.20 -17.72 -18.97
CA ALA A 28 -0.33 -19.12 -19.37
C ALA A 28 1.02 -19.85 -19.48
N ARG A 29 2.13 -19.12 -19.64
CA ARG A 29 3.49 -19.66 -19.75
C ARG A 29 4.32 -19.51 -18.48
N ALA A 30 3.78 -18.89 -17.43
CA ALA A 30 4.51 -18.64 -16.18
C ALA A 30 4.97 -19.95 -15.54
N GLU A 31 6.23 -19.98 -15.09
CA GLU A 31 6.74 -21.06 -14.25
C GLU A 31 6.19 -20.86 -12.84
N VAL A 32 5.58 -21.91 -12.27
CA VAL A 32 4.89 -21.82 -10.97
C VAL A 32 5.42 -22.85 -9.98
N GLY A 33 5.28 -22.53 -8.70
CA GLY A 33 5.63 -23.38 -7.57
C GLY A 33 4.56 -23.31 -6.48
N ASP A 34 4.87 -23.70 -5.26
CA ASP A 34 4.05 -23.44 -4.08
C ASP A 34 4.60 -22.20 -3.34
N ASP A 35 3.97 -21.04 -3.55
CA ASP A 35 4.35 -19.79 -2.89
C ASP A 35 4.46 -19.88 -1.36
N VAL A 36 3.71 -20.78 -0.70
CA VAL A 36 3.83 -20.96 0.76
C VAL A 36 5.08 -21.74 1.17
N LEU A 37 5.64 -22.55 0.28
CA LEU A 37 6.94 -23.18 0.46
C LEU A 37 8.10 -22.28 -0.01
N GLY A 38 7.79 -21.17 -0.70
CA GLY A 38 8.76 -20.21 -1.19
C GLY A 38 9.47 -20.65 -2.47
N ASP A 39 8.86 -21.53 -3.27
CA ASP A 39 9.46 -22.09 -4.49
C ASP A 39 8.71 -21.69 -5.78
N ASP A 40 7.81 -20.70 -5.74
CA ASP A 40 7.22 -20.11 -6.95
C ASP A 40 8.17 -19.04 -7.55
N PRO A 41 8.81 -19.30 -8.71
CA PRO A 41 9.84 -18.43 -9.25
C PRO A 41 9.28 -17.12 -9.82
N THR A 42 8.07 -17.17 -10.39
CA THR A 42 7.45 -15.98 -11.00
C THR A 42 7.00 -15.00 -9.91
N VAL A 43 6.47 -15.49 -8.78
CA VAL A 43 6.16 -14.63 -7.62
C VAL A 43 7.42 -13.94 -7.09
N GLN A 44 8.52 -14.69 -6.88
CA GLN A 44 9.78 -14.12 -6.40
C GLN A 44 10.35 -13.05 -7.33
N GLN A 45 10.24 -13.26 -8.64
CA GLN A 45 10.66 -12.28 -9.64
C GLN A 45 9.84 -10.99 -9.55
N LEU A 46 8.51 -11.10 -9.45
CA LEU A 46 7.62 -9.94 -9.28
C LEU A 46 7.96 -9.17 -8.00
N GLU A 47 8.06 -9.88 -6.87
CA GLU A 47 8.36 -9.28 -5.57
C GLU A 47 9.70 -8.53 -5.58
N SER A 48 10.74 -9.14 -6.14
CA SER A 48 12.07 -8.54 -6.27
C SER A 48 12.05 -7.31 -7.18
N MET A 49 11.38 -7.39 -8.33
CA MET A 49 11.28 -6.29 -9.29
C MET A 49 10.56 -5.08 -8.69
N VAL A 50 9.42 -5.29 -8.01
CA VAL A 50 8.67 -4.17 -7.42
C VAL A 50 9.42 -3.57 -6.22
N ALA A 51 10.12 -4.39 -5.44
CA ALA A 51 11.00 -3.90 -4.38
C ALA A 51 12.12 -3.00 -4.94
N GLU A 52 12.81 -3.44 -5.99
CA GLU A 52 13.86 -2.67 -6.66
C GLU A 52 13.34 -1.33 -7.20
N LEU A 53 12.19 -1.34 -7.89
CA LEU A 53 11.55 -0.12 -8.41
C LEU A 53 11.27 0.91 -7.31
N CYS A 54 10.87 0.44 -6.13
CA CYS A 54 10.57 1.27 -4.96
C CYS A 54 11.80 1.57 -4.08
N GLY A 55 12.99 1.08 -4.43
CA GLY A 55 14.19 1.21 -3.60
C GLY A 55 14.03 0.56 -2.22
N LYS A 56 13.38 -0.60 -2.16
CA LYS A 56 13.14 -1.38 -0.94
C LYS A 56 13.84 -2.74 -1.02
N GLU A 57 14.00 -3.38 0.13
CA GLU A 57 14.78 -4.60 0.25
C GLU A 57 14.00 -5.83 -0.20
N ALA A 58 12.69 -5.88 0.08
CA ALA A 58 11.86 -7.03 -0.18
C ALA A 58 10.42 -6.65 -0.57
N GLY A 59 9.75 -7.56 -1.26
CA GLY A 59 8.35 -7.48 -1.66
C GLY A 59 7.55 -8.69 -1.17
N LEU A 60 6.22 -8.53 -1.12
CA LEU A 60 5.28 -9.57 -0.74
C LEU A 60 4.01 -9.47 -1.60
N PHE A 61 3.80 -10.44 -2.46
CA PHE A 61 2.61 -10.52 -3.30
C PHE A 61 1.39 -10.93 -2.48
N VAL A 62 0.30 -10.20 -2.67
CA VAL A 62 -0.98 -10.40 -1.99
C VAL A 62 -2.16 -10.30 -2.96
N PRO A 63 -3.31 -10.93 -2.68
CA PRO A 63 -4.45 -10.96 -3.60
C PRO A 63 -5.08 -9.59 -3.90
N SER A 64 -4.96 -8.60 -3.01
CA SER A 64 -5.62 -7.30 -3.17
C SER A 64 -4.89 -6.17 -2.44
N GLY A 65 -5.17 -4.93 -2.86
CA GLY A 65 -4.66 -3.72 -2.19
C GLY A 65 -5.15 -3.60 -0.74
N THR A 66 -6.41 -3.97 -0.49
CA THR A 66 -6.95 -4.03 0.89
C THR A 66 -6.16 -5.00 1.78
N MET A 67 -5.76 -6.17 1.26
CA MET A 67 -4.92 -7.06 2.05
C MET A 67 -3.51 -6.50 2.22
N SER A 68 -2.95 -5.86 1.20
CA SER A 68 -1.64 -5.18 1.28
C SER A 68 -1.61 -4.18 2.43
N ASN A 69 -2.61 -3.29 2.48
CA ASN A 69 -2.76 -2.32 3.56
C ASN A 69 -3.02 -3.01 4.90
N ALA A 70 -3.99 -3.94 5.00
CA ALA A 70 -4.28 -4.64 6.25
C ALA A 70 -3.05 -5.36 6.85
N VAL A 71 -2.25 -6.01 6.00
CA VAL A 71 -0.99 -6.65 6.41
C VAL A 71 0.03 -5.60 6.84
N ALA A 72 0.18 -4.49 6.11
CA ALA A 72 1.11 -3.42 6.46
C ALA A 72 0.76 -2.77 7.80
N LEU A 73 -0.51 -2.38 7.98
CA LEU A 73 -1.02 -1.81 9.24
C LEU A 73 -0.77 -2.77 10.39
N LYS A 74 -1.12 -4.05 10.22
CA LYS A 74 -0.95 -5.04 11.28
C LYS A 74 0.52 -5.30 11.64
N THR A 75 1.41 -5.17 10.68
CA THR A 75 2.85 -5.36 10.88
C THR A 75 3.46 -4.17 11.65
N HIS A 76 2.99 -2.95 11.37
CA HIS A 76 3.49 -1.74 12.01
C HIS A 76 2.85 -1.44 13.38
N THR A 77 1.75 -2.10 13.74
CA THR A 77 0.96 -1.74 14.92
C THR A 77 0.61 -2.91 15.83
N VAL A 78 0.45 -2.59 17.12
CA VAL A 78 -0.16 -3.46 18.12
C VAL A 78 -1.50 -2.91 18.60
N PRO A 79 -2.37 -3.73 19.21
CA PRO A 79 -3.63 -3.24 19.76
C PRO A 79 -3.39 -2.11 20.78
N GLY A 80 -4.12 -1.00 20.62
CA GLY A 80 -3.94 0.23 21.41
C GLY A 80 -3.09 1.32 20.75
N ASP A 81 -2.39 1.00 19.65
CA ASP A 81 -1.72 2.01 18.83
C ASP A 81 -2.75 2.87 18.07
N GLU A 82 -2.31 4.04 17.60
CA GLU A 82 -3.08 4.94 16.74
C GLU A 82 -2.40 5.15 15.38
N ILE A 83 -3.21 5.10 14.32
CA ILE A 83 -2.80 5.35 12.95
C ILE A 83 -3.26 6.76 12.56
N VAL A 84 -2.38 7.58 12.02
CA VAL A 84 -2.72 8.89 11.43
C VAL A 84 -2.85 8.72 9.92
N THR A 85 -4.01 9.07 9.36
CA THR A 85 -4.25 9.05 7.92
C THR A 85 -5.27 10.11 7.53
N GLU A 86 -5.30 10.50 6.26
CA GLU A 86 -6.26 11.50 5.78
C GLU A 86 -7.70 10.98 5.94
N ARG A 87 -8.63 11.88 6.30
CA ARG A 87 -10.04 11.60 6.60
C ARG A 87 -10.78 10.78 5.54
N TYR A 88 -10.40 10.89 4.28
CA TYR A 88 -11.01 10.21 3.15
C TYR A 88 -10.09 9.16 2.50
N SER A 89 -9.00 8.79 3.16
CA SER A 89 -8.12 7.71 2.72
C SER A 89 -8.85 6.36 2.61
N HIS A 90 -8.37 5.52 1.69
CA HIS A 90 -8.90 4.20 1.40
C HIS A 90 -8.85 3.29 2.62
N ILE A 91 -7.70 3.30 3.33
CA ILE A 91 -7.46 2.57 4.58
C ILE A 91 -8.59 2.77 5.60
N TYR A 92 -9.11 4.00 5.71
CA TYR A 92 -10.20 4.30 6.63
C TYR A 92 -11.58 3.99 6.02
N LEU A 93 -11.88 4.53 4.84
CA LEU A 93 -13.23 4.52 4.28
C LEU A 93 -13.66 3.20 3.64
N TYR A 94 -12.73 2.51 2.98
CA TYR A 94 -13.05 1.49 1.96
C TYR A 94 -12.51 0.09 2.27
N GLU A 95 -12.01 -0.13 3.49
CA GLU A 95 -11.44 -1.41 3.91
C GLU A 95 -12.24 -2.07 5.04
N GLY A 96 -13.53 -1.71 5.15
CA GLY A 96 -14.47 -2.35 6.08
C GLY A 96 -14.10 -2.18 7.55
N GLY A 97 -13.31 -1.15 7.90
CA GLY A 97 -12.82 -0.95 9.28
C GLY A 97 -11.71 -1.92 9.70
N GLY A 98 -10.96 -2.49 8.74
CA GLY A 98 -9.89 -3.45 9.01
C GLY A 98 -8.83 -2.97 10.00
N TYR A 99 -8.50 -1.68 10.01
CA TYR A 99 -7.58 -1.10 11.02
C TYR A 99 -8.05 -1.38 12.46
N ALA A 100 -9.36 -1.29 12.73
CA ALA A 100 -9.91 -1.57 14.04
C ALA A 100 -10.06 -3.09 14.24
N ALA A 101 -10.71 -3.78 13.31
CA ALA A 101 -11.10 -5.18 13.46
C ALA A 101 -9.92 -6.16 13.45
N LEU A 102 -8.89 -5.89 12.66
CA LEU A 102 -7.73 -6.79 12.49
C LEU A 102 -6.51 -6.33 13.29
N CYS A 103 -6.31 -5.01 13.44
CA CYS A 103 -5.13 -4.46 14.10
C CYS A 103 -5.38 -4.12 15.58
N GLY A 104 -6.63 -3.82 15.96
CA GLY A 104 -6.97 -3.33 17.30
C GLY A 104 -6.52 -1.89 17.53
N SER A 105 -6.35 -1.12 16.45
CA SER A 105 -5.79 0.23 16.50
C SER A 105 -6.90 1.31 16.54
N SER A 106 -6.59 2.42 17.19
CA SER A 106 -7.29 3.70 17.03
C SER A 106 -6.89 4.37 15.71
N ILE A 107 -7.61 5.41 15.32
CA ILE A 107 -7.31 6.19 14.12
C ILE A 107 -7.53 7.68 14.35
N ALA A 108 -6.57 8.50 13.91
CA ALA A 108 -6.67 9.95 13.82
C ALA A 108 -6.86 10.34 12.35
N LEU A 109 -7.86 11.21 12.10
CA LEU A 109 -8.35 11.56 10.76
C LEU A 109 -8.26 13.07 10.49
N PRO A 110 -7.04 13.64 10.41
CA PRO A 110 -6.87 15.01 9.93
C PRO A 110 -7.52 15.17 8.56
N LEU A 111 -8.12 16.34 8.35
CA LEU A 111 -8.70 16.71 7.07
C LEU A 111 -7.62 17.42 6.25
N GLY A 112 -7.16 16.75 5.20
CA GLY A 112 -6.23 17.34 4.23
C GLY A 112 -6.94 18.18 3.18
N GLU A 113 -6.15 18.88 2.36
CA GLU A 113 -6.67 19.56 1.17
C GLU A 113 -6.53 18.63 -0.03
N ASN A 114 -7.64 18.37 -0.74
CA ASN A 114 -7.68 17.41 -1.86
C ASN A 114 -7.06 16.04 -1.52
N GLY A 115 -7.29 15.53 -0.30
CA GLY A 115 -6.73 14.25 0.14
C GLY A 115 -5.24 14.27 0.48
N LEU A 116 -4.60 15.45 0.48
CA LEU A 116 -3.18 15.62 0.80
C LEU A 116 -3.03 16.22 2.20
N LEU A 117 -2.25 15.56 3.05
CA LEU A 117 -1.87 16.07 4.37
C LEU A 117 -0.70 17.05 4.25
N THR A 118 -0.56 17.94 5.22
CA THR A 118 0.66 18.73 5.41
C THR A 118 1.46 18.16 6.59
N PRO A 119 2.78 18.44 6.67
CA PRO A 119 3.60 18.01 7.81
C PRO A 119 3.06 18.52 9.15
N GLU A 120 2.53 19.75 9.19
CA GLU A 120 1.97 20.36 10.39
C GLU A 120 0.68 19.65 10.85
N LEU A 121 -0.19 19.30 9.91
CA LEU A 121 -1.41 18.53 10.20
C LEU A 121 -1.06 17.14 10.75
N VAL A 122 -0.04 16.49 10.18
CA VAL A 122 0.47 15.21 10.68
C VAL A 122 1.01 15.40 12.10
N GLU A 123 1.88 16.38 12.32
CA GLU A 123 2.51 16.61 13.63
C GLU A 123 1.47 16.81 14.73
N GLN A 124 0.46 17.64 14.47
CA GLN A 124 -0.60 17.96 15.43
C GLN A 124 -1.54 16.79 15.70
N SER A 125 -1.63 15.84 14.76
CA SER A 125 -2.50 14.66 14.88
C SER A 125 -1.85 13.50 15.62
N ILE A 126 -0.52 13.47 15.72
CA ILE A 126 0.20 12.41 16.44
C ILE A 126 0.04 12.63 17.96
N ARG A 127 -0.72 11.74 18.59
CA ARG A 127 -0.81 11.65 20.05
C ARG A 127 0.12 10.56 20.56
N LYS A 128 0.67 10.74 21.77
CA LYS A 128 1.52 9.74 22.41
C LYS A 128 0.96 9.40 23.79
N GLN A 129 1.05 8.12 24.15
CA GLN A 129 0.60 7.63 25.47
C GLN A 129 1.52 8.13 26.59
N LYS A 130 2.83 8.20 26.30
CA LYS A 130 3.82 8.76 27.23
C LYS A 130 3.54 10.25 27.46
N GLY A 131 3.36 10.62 28.73
CA GLY A 131 3.09 12.01 29.12
C GLY A 131 1.61 12.40 29.07
N SER A 132 0.71 11.51 28.63
CA SER A 132 -0.73 11.80 28.56
C SER A 132 -1.51 11.39 29.81
N GLN A 133 -0.85 10.99 30.91
CA GLN A 133 -1.49 10.37 32.08
C GLN A 133 -2.42 9.20 31.70
N SER A 134 -2.00 8.37 30.73
CA SER A 134 -2.76 7.21 30.21
C SER A 134 -4.06 7.52 29.45
N HIS A 135 -4.33 8.78 29.09
CA HIS A 135 -5.56 9.15 28.37
C HIS A 135 -5.54 8.84 26.87
N TYR A 136 -4.38 8.84 26.22
CA TYR A 136 -4.28 8.74 24.76
C TYR A 136 -3.84 7.34 24.31
N PRO A 137 -4.24 6.92 23.09
CA PRO A 137 -3.54 5.84 22.39
C PRO A 137 -2.11 6.26 22.05
N ASP A 138 -1.30 5.31 21.57
CA ASP A 138 0.06 5.62 21.12
C ASP A 138 0.13 5.73 19.59
N GLY A 139 0.21 6.94 19.08
CA GLY A 139 0.34 7.22 17.65
C GLY A 139 1.66 6.66 17.13
N ASN A 140 1.61 5.59 16.34
CA ASN A 140 2.78 4.81 15.97
C ASN A 140 2.95 4.66 14.45
N LEU A 141 1.93 5.01 13.66
CA LEU A 141 1.96 4.88 12.21
C LEU A 141 1.34 6.09 11.53
N VAL A 142 2.04 6.64 10.53
CA VAL A 142 1.52 7.64 9.62
C VAL A 142 1.36 7.04 8.23
N CYS A 143 0.14 7.12 7.68
CA CYS A 143 -0.17 6.66 6.34
C CYS A 143 -0.47 7.84 5.42
N VAL A 144 0.09 7.82 4.21
CA VAL A 144 -0.31 8.70 3.11
C VAL A 144 -0.84 7.88 1.95
N GLU A 145 -1.68 8.48 1.11
CA GLU A 145 -2.21 7.84 -0.10
C GLU A 145 -1.75 8.63 -1.32
N ASN A 146 -0.97 8.00 -2.21
CA ASN A 146 -0.43 8.68 -3.39
C ASN A 146 -0.58 7.82 -4.66
N THR A 147 -1.40 8.21 -5.63
CA THR A 147 -2.29 9.40 -5.67
C THR A 147 -3.48 9.29 -4.72
N ALA A 148 -4.02 10.40 -4.22
CA ALA A 148 -5.19 10.41 -3.36
C ALA A 148 -6.50 10.17 -4.13
N ASN A 149 -7.21 9.08 -3.82
CA ASN A 149 -8.44 8.63 -4.50
C ASN A 149 -9.58 9.63 -4.34
N ARG A 150 -9.94 9.96 -3.10
CA ARG A 150 -10.98 10.96 -2.79
C ARG A 150 -10.50 12.41 -3.01
N GLY A 151 -9.19 12.59 -3.23
CA GLY A 151 -8.60 13.82 -3.74
C GLY A 151 -8.74 14.03 -5.25
N GLY A 152 -9.36 13.09 -5.98
CA GLY A 152 -9.52 13.18 -7.42
C GLY A 152 -8.26 12.79 -8.21
N GLY A 153 -7.37 11.98 -7.61
CA GLY A 153 -6.11 11.57 -8.23
C GLY A 153 -4.98 12.58 -8.06
N THR A 154 -5.09 13.49 -7.09
CA THR A 154 -4.03 14.44 -6.72
C THR A 154 -2.76 13.71 -6.29
N CYS A 155 -1.64 14.34 -6.60
CA CYS A 155 -0.30 13.87 -6.26
C CYS A 155 0.28 14.78 -5.18
N TYR A 156 1.01 14.21 -4.25
CA TYR A 156 1.86 15.02 -3.38
C TYR A 156 3.02 15.62 -4.18
N GLU A 157 3.40 16.86 -3.85
CA GLU A 157 4.74 17.37 -4.15
C GLU A 157 5.78 16.61 -3.34
N GLN A 158 6.94 16.34 -3.93
CA GLN A 158 7.93 15.46 -3.32
C GLN A 158 8.45 16.01 -1.97
N ASP A 159 8.67 17.33 -1.88
CA ASP A 159 9.16 17.96 -0.65
C ASP A 159 8.14 17.85 0.50
N VAL A 160 6.85 17.77 0.19
CA VAL A 160 5.79 17.56 1.20
C VAL A 160 5.81 16.12 1.71
N LEU A 161 5.99 15.12 0.83
CA LEU A 161 6.17 13.72 1.25
C LEU A 161 7.39 13.56 2.15
N ASP A 162 8.52 14.16 1.78
CA ASP A 162 9.75 14.11 2.56
C ASP A 162 9.55 14.72 3.95
N ALA A 163 8.91 15.89 4.03
CA ALA A 163 8.65 16.57 5.29
C ALA A 163 7.66 15.82 6.19
N ILE A 164 6.64 15.15 5.62
CA ILE A 164 5.74 14.27 6.39
C ILE A 164 6.52 13.11 6.99
N ALA A 165 7.40 12.47 6.21
CA ALA A 165 8.22 11.37 6.71
C ALA A 165 9.20 11.82 7.81
N GLU A 166 9.80 13.01 7.66
CA GLU A 166 10.68 13.61 8.67
C GLU A 166 9.95 13.84 10.00
N VAL A 167 8.79 14.50 9.98
CA VAL A 167 7.97 14.74 11.17
C VAL A 167 7.55 13.42 11.82
N SER A 168 7.15 12.43 11.02
CA SER A 168 6.75 11.11 11.50
C SER A 168 7.90 10.43 12.26
N LYS A 169 9.11 10.41 11.68
CA LYS A 169 10.31 9.86 12.31
C LYS A 169 10.70 10.61 13.57
N ALA A 170 10.63 11.95 13.57
CA ALA A 170 10.92 12.77 14.75
C ALA A 170 9.98 12.48 15.92
N LYS A 171 8.76 12.01 15.64
CA LYS A 171 7.79 11.54 16.65
C LYS A 171 7.88 10.05 16.94
N ASN A 172 8.85 9.31 16.38
CA ASN A 172 8.94 7.85 16.48
C ASN A 172 7.66 7.16 15.98
N CYS A 173 7.25 7.49 14.76
CA CYS A 173 6.19 6.78 14.04
C CYS A 173 6.81 6.09 12.81
N ALA A 174 6.36 4.87 12.54
CA ALA A 174 6.55 4.24 11.25
C ALA A 174 5.73 4.99 10.17
N THR A 175 6.06 4.73 8.92
CA THR A 175 5.49 5.41 7.76
C THR A 175 5.07 4.42 6.68
N HIS A 176 3.87 4.61 6.11
CA HIS A 176 3.33 3.76 5.05
C HIS A 176 2.74 4.60 3.92
N VAL A 177 2.94 4.14 2.68
CA VAL A 177 2.28 4.71 1.50
C VAL A 177 1.27 3.70 0.95
N ASP A 178 -0.02 4.06 0.96
CA ASP A 178 -0.98 3.46 0.06
C ASP A 178 -0.71 3.98 -1.36
N GLY A 179 0.08 3.20 -2.10
CA GLY A 179 0.54 3.49 -3.44
C GLY A 179 -0.32 2.82 -4.50
N ALA A 180 -1.62 2.60 -4.26
CA ALA A 180 -2.50 1.91 -5.21
C ALA A 180 -2.48 2.49 -6.63
N ARG A 181 -2.07 3.75 -6.79
CA ARG A 181 -1.87 4.43 -8.09
C ARG A 181 -0.57 5.22 -8.14
N ILE A 182 0.47 4.79 -7.43
CA ILE A 182 1.73 5.55 -7.34
C ILE A 182 2.46 5.67 -8.68
N PHE A 183 2.28 4.71 -9.60
CA PHE A 183 2.80 4.84 -10.96
C PHE A 183 2.15 6.02 -11.73
N ASN A 184 0.87 6.33 -11.48
CA ASN A 184 0.24 7.53 -12.04
C ASN A 184 0.90 8.79 -11.50
N ALA A 185 1.19 8.84 -10.19
CA ALA A 185 1.91 9.95 -9.58
C ALA A 185 3.33 10.08 -10.17
N SER A 186 4.03 8.95 -10.33
CA SER A 186 5.39 8.92 -10.91
C SER A 186 5.43 9.51 -12.32
N VAL A 187 4.48 9.11 -13.18
CA VAL A 187 4.37 9.64 -14.53
C VAL A 187 3.98 11.12 -14.51
N ALA A 188 2.99 11.51 -13.70
CA ALA A 188 2.47 12.89 -13.66
C ALA A 188 3.52 13.90 -13.17
N THR A 189 4.26 13.53 -12.12
CA THR A 189 5.28 14.40 -11.48
C THR A 189 6.68 14.21 -12.05
N LYS A 190 6.88 13.21 -12.93
CA LYS A 190 8.19 12.81 -13.48
C LYS A 190 9.21 12.44 -12.40
N THR A 191 8.75 11.96 -11.25
CA THR A 191 9.60 11.52 -10.14
C THR A 191 9.60 9.99 -10.07
N PRO A 192 10.76 9.32 -10.09
CA PRO A 192 10.82 7.86 -10.06
C PRO A 192 10.38 7.32 -8.69
N LEU A 193 9.86 6.08 -8.67
CA LEU A 193 9.28 5.48 -7.46
C LEU A 193 10.25 5.45 -6.27
N HIS A 194 11.48 4.95 -6.46
CA HIS A 194 12.48 4.93 -5.39
C HIS A 194 12.74 6.31 -4.74
N ARG A 195 12.52 7.41 -5.47
CA ARG A 195 12.63 8.78 -4.92
C ARG A 195 11.39 9.15 -4.10
N MET A 196 10.20 8.80 -4.59
CA MET A 196 8.93 9.02 -3.88
C MET A 196 8.85 8.28 -2.57
N THR A 197 9.35 7.05 -2.55
CA THR A 197 9.19 6.11 -1.44
C THR A 197 10.40 6.07 -0.52
N ARG A 198 11.50 6.78 -0.84
CA ARG A 198 12.79 6.72 -0.14
C ARG A 198 12.62 6.73 1.38
N ASP A 199 11.89 7.73 1.88
CA ASP A 199 11.79 7.99 3.32
C ASP A 199 10.65 7.25 4.03
N TYR A 200 9.88 6.43 3.30
CA TYR A 200 8.77 5.65 3.84
C TYR A 200 9.17 4.20 4.15
N ASP A 201 8.68 3.63 5.26
CA ASP A 201 9.10 2.30 5.72
C ASP A 201 8.47 1.17 4.90
N SER A 202 7.22 1.35 4.44
CA SER A 202 6.56 0.39 3.55
C SER A 202 5.61 1.03 2.55
N VAL A 203 5.35 0.33 1.44
CA VAL A 203 4.51 0.82 0.33
C VAL A 203 3.64 -0.31 -0.22
N SER A 204 2.36 -0.04 -0.39
CA SER A 204 1.44 -0.94 -1.09
C SER A 204 1.32 -0.56 -2.57
N ILE A 205 1.64 -1.48 -3.49
CA ILE A 205 1.55 -1.27 -4.94
C ILE A 205 0.42 -2.10 -5.53
N CYS A 206 -0.59 -1.47 -6.15
CA CYS A 206 -1.69 -2.19 -6.75
C CYS A 206 -1.42 -2.48 -8.25
N LEU A 207 -1.55 -3.75 -8.64
CA LEU A 207 -1.36 -4.19 -10.03
C LEU A 207 -2.70 -4.21 -10.80
N SER A 208 -3.80 -4.43 -10.10
CA SER A 208 -5.14 -4.65 -10.69
C SER A 208 -5.97 -3.38 -10.91
N LYS A 209 -5.30 -2.29 -11.31
CA LYS A 209 -5.90 -1.00 -11.66
C LYS A 209 -5.36 -0.51 -13.01
N GLY A 210 -4.81 0.71 -13.08
CA GLY A 210 -4.24 1.27 -14.30
C GLY A 210 -3.13 0.43 -14.96
N LEU A 211 -2.44 -0.42 -14.19
CA LEU A 211 -1.43 -1.37 -14.71
C LEU A 211 -2.05 -2.57 -15.45
N GLY A 212 -3.33 -2.86 -15.24
CA GLY A 212 -4.10 -3.80 -16.05
C GLY A 212 -4.03 -5.27 -15.66
N ALA A 213 -3.28 -5.64 -14.61
CA ALA A 213 -3.25 -7.01 -14.12
C ALA A 213 -4.65 -7.47 -13.64
N PRO A 214 -5.00 -8.76 -13.71
CA PRO A 214 -6.32 -9.22 -13.30
C PRO A 214 -6.52 -9.18 -11.78
N VAL A 215 -5.46 -9.45 -11.02
CA VAL A 215 -5.48 -9.61 -9.56
C VAL A 215 -4.17 -9.07 -9.00
N GLY A 216 -4.18 -8.71 -7.73
CA GLY A 216 -2.94 -8.65 -6.97
C GLY A 216 -2.43 -7.26 -6.64
N SER A 217 -1.58 -7.23 -5.62
CA SER A 217 -0.82 -6.08 -5.16
C SER A 217 0.47 -6.59 -4.54
N VAL A 218 1.50 -5.75 -4.45
CA VAL A 218 2.76 -6.08 -3.81
C VAL A 218 3.01 -5.09 -2.68
N LEU A 219 3.16 -5.61 -1.46
CA LEU A 219 3.63 -4.83 -0.32
C LEU A 219 5.16 -4.86 -0.32
N VAL A 220 5.82 -3.71 -0.28
CA VAL A 220 7.29 -3.63 -0.22
C VAL A 220 7.77 -2.90 1.04
N GLY A 221 8.97 -3.23 1.52
CA GLY A 221 9.57 -2.64 2.71
C GLY A 221 10.96 -3.21 3.01
N SER A 222 11.43 -3.06 4.25
CA SER A 222 12.64 -3.76 4.70
C SER A 222 12.42 -5.27 4.77
N GLN A 223 13.50 -6.04 4.72
CA GLN A 223 13.44 -7.50 4.83
C GLN A 223 12.77 -7.94 6.14
N ASP A 224 13.10 -7.29 7.26
CA ASP A 224 12.53 -7.60 8.57
C ASP A 224 11.04 -7.29 8.66
N PHE A 225 10.59 -6.22 7.99
CA PHE A 225 9.18 -5.89 7.89
C PHE A 225 8.44 -6.94 7.05
N ILE A 226 8.98 -7.30 5.88
CA ILE A 226 8.35 -8.28 4.99
C ILE A 226 8.27 -9.69 5.61
N ASN A 227 9.30 -10.10 6.35
CA ASN A 227 9.30 -11.37 7.08
C ASN A 227 8.15 -11.44 8.10
N GLN A 228 7.85 -10.33 8.78
CA GLN A 228 6.72 -10.24 9.70
C GLN A 228 5.38 -10.15 8.94
N ALA A 229 5.32 -9.35 7.87
CA ALA A 229 4.15 -9.20 7.01
C ALA A 229 3.70 -10.54 6.41
N HIS A 230 4.65 -11.40 6.03
CA HIS A 230 4.37 -12.74 5.49
C HIS A 230 3.54 -13.60 6.46
N ARG A 231 3.79 -13.49 7.77
CA ARG A 231 3.00 -14.18 8.80
C ARG A 231 1.54 -13.68 8.82
N TRP A 232 1.32 -12.37 8.73
CA TRP A 232 -0.02 -11.80 8.70
C TRP A 232 -0.76 -12.12 7.40
N ARG A 233 -0.07 -12.10 6.25
CA ARG A 233 -0.60 -12.61 4.97
C ARG A 233 -1.13 -14.04 5.14
N LYS A 234 -0.38 -14.91 5.80
CA LYS A 234 -0.81 -16.29 6.05
C LYS A 234 -2.07 -16.36 6.92
N MET A 235 -2.12 -15.62 8.03
CA MET A 235 -3.28 -15.61 8.94
C MET A 235 -4.54 -14.99 8.33
N PHE A 236 -4.39 -13.97 7.48
CA PHE A 236 -5.50 -13.34 6.78
C PHE A 236 -5.94 -14.11 5.52
N GLY A 237 -5.34 -15.28 5.26
CA GLY A 237 -5.74 -16.15 4.15
C GLY A 237 -5.17 -15.77 2.78
N GLY A 238 -4.16 -14.91 2.73
CA GLY A 238 -3.50 -14.47 1.49
C GLY A 238 -2.38 -15.38 0.98
N GLY A 239 -1.96 -16.38 1.76
CA GLY A 239 -0.91 -17.32 1.35
C GLY A 239 -1.43 -18.32 0.32
N MET A 240 -1.30 -17.96 -0.96
CA MET A 240 -1.74 -18.76 -2.12
C MET A 240 -0.77 -19.92 -2.39
N ARG A 241 -0.95 -20.63 -3.50
CA ARG A 241 -0.11 -21.76 -3.93
C ARG A 241 0.62 -21.40 -5.22
N GLN A 242 0.18 -21.93 -6.36
CA GLN A 242 0.70 -21.62 -7.69
C GLN A 242 0.22 -20.23 -8.15
N SER A 243 0.55 -19.19 -7.38
CA SER A 243 0.16 -17.81 -7.68
C SER A 243 1.05 -17.13 -8.72
N GLY A 244 2.12 -17.77 -9.18
CA GLY A 244 2.91 -17.28 -10.31
C GLY A 244 2.10 -17.05 -11.59
N ILE A 245 0.97 -17.75 -11.75
CA ILE A 245 0.02 -17.49 -12.86
C ILE A 245 -0.64 -16.10 -12.78
N LEU A 246 -0.62 -15.45 -11.61
CA LEU A 246 -1.16 -14.11 -11.36
C LEU A 246 -0.06 -13.05 -11.19
N ALA A 247 1.21 -13.45 -11.15
CA ALA A 247 2.36 -12.59 -10.85
C ALA A 247 3.03 -12.06 -12.12
#